data_AF-A0A2S7WU03-F1
#
_entry.id   AF-A0A2S7WU03-F1
#
_cell.length_a   1.000
_cell.length_b   1.000
_cell.length_c   1.000
_cell.angle_alpha   90.00
_cell.angle_beta   90.00
_cell.angle_gamma   90.00
#
_symmetry.space_group_name_H-M   'P 1'
#
loop_
_entity.id
_entity.type
_entity.pdbx_description
1 polymer ?
#
loop_
_entity_poly.entity_id
_entity_poly.type
_entity_poly.pdbx_seq_one_letter_code
_entity_poly.pdbx_strand_id
1 'polypeptide(L)'
;MENVLKYYEFSSFFIDNSDIFSGNEISYAELNTTHFLIFEKKEETYNLYVSKYESKKAIGVKPPEILEMLIENYDKSIPEHRLAIKQYLN
;
A
#
# COMPACT_ATOMS: atom_id res chain seq x y z
N MET A 1 11.10 -5.22 -5.85
CA MET A 1 10.08 -4.87 -4.85
C MET A 1 9.99 -5.93 -3.74
N GLU A 2 10.04 -7.23 -4.03
CA GLU A 2 9.85 -8.33 -3.07
C GLU A 2 10.55 -8.21 -1.70
N ASN A 3 11.83 -7.82 -1.66
CA ASN A 3 12.56 -7.72 -0.38
C ASN A 3 11.98 -6.62 0.54
N VAL A 4 11.48 -5.53 -0.04
CA VAL A 4 10.83 -4.44 0.72
C VAL A 4 9.51 -4.94 1.29
N LEU A 5 8.71 -5.62 0.47
CA LEU A 5 7.42 -6.18 0.89
C LEU A 5 7.59 -7.20 2.02
N LYS A 6 8.52 -8.14 1.86
CA LYS A 6 8.82 -9.15 2.89
C LYS A 6 9.31 -8.51 4.19
N TYR A 7 10.19 -7.51 4.10
CA TYR A 7 10.76 -6.87 5.29
C TYR A 7 9.71 -6.09 6.09
N TYR A 8 8.73 -5.48 5.43
CA TYR A 8 7.67 -4.70 6.05
C TYR A 8 6.32 -5.44 6.13
N GLU A 9 6.34 -6.77 6.02
CA GLU A 9 5.17 -7.65 6.17
C GLU A 9 3.97 -7.30 5.27
N PHE A 10 4.25 -6.82 4.07
CA PHE A 10 3.22 -6.62 3.05
C PHE A 10 2.67 -7.95 2.53
N SER A 11 1.39 -7.97 2.21
CA SER A 11 0.73 -9.09 1.54
C SER A 11 1.28 -9.33 0.13
N SER A 12 1.00 -10.50 -0.44
CA SER A 12 1.23 -10.71 -1.88
C SER A 12 0.34 -9.78 -2.69
N PHE A 13 0.79 -9.38 -3.89
CA PHE A 13 -0.04 -8.59 -4.78
C PHE A 13 -1.31 -9.36 -5.20
N PHE A 14 -2.43 -8.66 -5.25
CA PHE A 14 -3.71 -9.15 -5.74
C PHE A 14 -4.48 -8.03 -6.45
N ILE A 15 -5.40 -8.39 -7.34
CA ILE A 15 -6.17 -7.42 -8.12
C ILE A 15 -7.12 -6.64 -7.20
N ASP A 16 -7.09 -5.31 -7.30
CA ASP A 16 -8.09 -4.43 -6.71
C ASP A 16 -9.43 -4.55 -7.46
N ASN A 17 -10.52 -4.77 -6.72
CA ASN A 17 -11.89 -4.76 -7.23
C ASN A 17 -12.74 -3.68 -6.54
N SER A 18 -12.11 -2.69 -5.88
CA SER A 18 -12.80 -1.60 -5.20
C SER A 18 -13.03 -0.35 -6.06
N ASP A 19 -12.61 -0.37 -7.33
CA ASP A 19 -12.59 0.75 -8.29
C ASP A 19 -11.71 1.94 -7.89
N ILE A 20 -10.89 1.81 -6.84
CA ILE A 20 -10.04 2.90 -6.33
C ILE A 20 -8.68 2.92 -7.01
N PHE A 21 -8.09 1.74 -7.21
CA PHE A 21 -6.77 1.61 -7.81
C PHE A 21 -6.88 1.25 -9.31
N SER A 22 -7.98 1.64 -9.97
CA SER A 22 -8.21 1.41 -11.41
C SER A 22 -8.08 -0.06 -11.84
N GLY A 23 -8.36 -1.02 -10.96
CA GLY A 23 -8.17 -2.45 -11.23
C GLY A 23 -6.72 -2.93 -11.19
N ASN A 24 -5.79 -2.10 -10.73
CA ASN A 24 -4.39 -2.45 -10.58
C ASN A 24 -4.18 -3.48 -9.46
N GLU A 25 -3.03 -4.16 -9.50
CA GLU A 25 -2.64 -5.03 -8.40
C GLU A 25 -2.22 -4.19 -7.19
N ILE A 26 -2.70 -4.56 -6.01
CA ILE A 26 -2.36 -3.93 -4.75
C ILE A 26 -1.77 -4.93 -3.76
N SER A 27 -0.96 -4.41 -2.85
CA SER A 27 -0.38 -5.13 -1.72
C SER A 27 -0.51 -4.23 -0.50
N TYR A 28 -0.78 -4.79 0.67
CA TYR A 28 -1.02 -4.00 1.89
C TYR A 28 -0.21 -4.50 3.08
N ALA A 29 0.13 -3.58 3.98
CA ALA A 29 0.66 -3.87 5.31
C ALA A 29 -0.26 -3.26 6.38
N GLU A 30 -0.48 -4.00 7.46
CA GLU A 30 -1.34 -3.57 8.57
C GLU A 30 -0.55 -2.66 9.52
N LEU A 31 -1.00 -1.41 9.70
CA LEU A 31 -0.43 -0.49 10.70
C LEU A 31 -1.14 -0.68 12.05
N ASN A 32 -2.46 -0.84 12.00
CA ASN A 32 -3.32 -1.20 13.11
C ASN A 32 -4.63 -1.79 12.56
N THR A 33 -5.63 -2.00 13.41
CA THR A 33 -6.90 -2.64 13.04
C THR A 33 -7.68 -1.95 11.91
N THR A 34 -7.45 -0.66 11.67
CA THR A 34 -8.19 0.15 10.69
C THR A 34 -7.30 0.91 9.71
N HIS A 35 -5.99 1.01 9.96
CA HIS A 35 -5.06 1.74 9.10
C HIS A 35 -4.08 0.79 8.41
N PHE A 36 -3.83 1.07 7.13
CA PHE A 36 -3.04 0.20 6.26
C PHE A 36 -2.17 1.04 5.34
N LEU A 37 -0.95 0.57 5.10
CA LEU A 37 -0.17 1.02 3.95
C LEU A 37 -0.58 0.19 2.74
N ILE A 38 -0.70 0.82 1.58
CA ILE A 38 -1.02 0.15 0.33
C ILE A 38 0.03 0.51 -0.72
N PHE A 39 0.61 -0.52 -1.31
CA PHE A 39 1.30 -0.39 -2.59
C PHE A 39 0.32 -0.70 -3.72
N GLU A 40 0.15 0.25 -4.62
CA GLU A 40 -0.44 0.02 -5.94
C GLU A 40 0.68 -0.25 -6.92
N LYS A 41 0.56 -1.32 -7.71
CA LYS A 41 1.45 -1.60 -8.84
C LYS A 41 0.78 -1.12 -10.11
N LYS A 42 1.31 -0.04 -10.68
CA LYS A 42 0.82 0.55 -11.94
C LYS A 42 1.90 0.36 -13.00
N GLU A 43 1.67 -0.58 -13.91
CA GLU A 43 2.66 -0.99 -14.90
C GLU A 43 3.99 -1.43 -14.24
N GLU A 44 5.07 -0.68 -14.45
CA GLU A 44 6.41 -0.91 -13.87
C GLU A 44 6.71 -0.02 -12.66
N THR A 45 5.76 0.83 -12.24
CA THR A 45 5.91 1.71 -11.09
C THR A 45 5.02 1.30 -9.93
N TYR A 46 5.37 1.81 -8.74
CA TYR A 46 4.66 1.50 -7.51
C TYR A 46 4.31 2.81 -6.80
N ASN A 47 3.06 2.97 -6.40
CA ASN A 47 2.64 4.11 -5.60
C ASN A 47 2.38 3.63 -4.17
N LEU A 48 2.85 4.39 -3.18
CA LEU A 48 2.63 4.10 -1.77
C LEU A 48 1.55 5.04 -1.23
N TYR A 49 0.57 4.45 -0.55
CA TYR A 49 -0.53 5.14 0.09
C TYR A 49 -0.61 4.78 1.57
N VAL A 50 -1.16 5.69 2.36
CA VAL A 50 -1.76 5.39 3.65
C VAL A 50 -3.27 5.41 3.49
N SER A 51 -3.94 4.46 4.13
CA SER A 51 -5.37 4.27 3.98
C SER A 51 -6.03 3.88 5.29
N LYS A 52 -7.33 4.17 5.37
CA LYS A 52 -8.20 3.72 6.46
C LYS A 52 -9.35 2.89 5.90
N TYR A 53 -9.55 1.72 6.48
CA TYR A 53 -10.67 0.83 6.17
C TYR A 53 -11.37 0.40 7.45
N GLU A 54 -12.65 0.03 7.33
CA GLU A 54 -13.41 -0.58 8.43
C GLU A 54 -12.73 -1.86 8.94
N SER A 55 -12.14 -2.64 8.03
CA SER A 55 -11.30 -3.81 8.36
C SER A 55 -10.44 -4.22 7.16
N LYS A 56 -9.42 -5.06 7.41
CA LYS A 56 -8.56 -5.62 6.36
C LYS A 56 -9.31 -6.38 5.26
N LYS A 57 -10.50 -6.92 5.55
CA LYS A 57 -11.33 -7.66 4.57
C LYS A 57 -11.95 -6.74 3.50
N ALA A 58 -11.98 -5.43 3.76
CA ALA A 58 -12.50 -4.45 2.82
C ALA A 58 -11.47 -4.02 1.77
N ILE A 59 -10.18 -4.24 2.03
CA ILE A 59 -9.09 -3.84 1.13
C ILE A 59 -9.22 -4.60 -0.18
N GLY A 60 -9.27 -3.87 -1.30
CA GLY A 60 -9.45 -4.45 -2.63
C GLY A 60 -10.88 -4.85 -2.99
N VAL A 61 -11.87 -4.56 -2.13
CA VAL A 61 -13.28 -4.92 -2.34
C VAL A 61 -14.20 -3.72 -2.19
N LYS A 62 -13.95 -2.88 -1.18
CA LYS A 62 -14.69 -1.64 -0.93
C LYS A 62 -13.73 -0.46 -1.02
N PRO A 63 -14.22 0.75 -1.30
CA PRO A 63 -13.40 1.94 -1.20
C PRO A 63 -12.97 2.20 0.26
N PRO A 64 -11.77 2.77 0.48
CA PRO A 64 -11.33 3.18 1.81
C PRO A 64 -12.16 4.36 2.33
N GLU A 65 -12.21 4.51 3.65
CA GLU A 65 -12.73 5.71 4.30
C GLU A 65 -11.80 6.91 4.09
N ILE A 66 -10.49 6.67 4.09
CA ILE A 66 -9.44 7.67 3.86
C ILE A 66 -8.38 7.05 2.98
N LEU A 67 -7.92 7.79 1.97
CA LEU A 67 -6.78 7.42 1.14
C LEU A 67 -5.93 8.64 0.87
N GLU A 68 -4.64 8.55 1.18
CA GLU A 68 -3.66 9.59 0.94
C GLU A 68 -2.42 8.99 0.30
N MET A 69 -1.95 9.61 -0.79
CA MET A 69 -0.73 9.19 -1.47
C MET A 69 0.47 9.74 -0.71
N LEU A 70 1.36 8.84 -0.28
CA LEU A 70 2.60 9.19 0.41
C LEU A 70 3.73 9.42 -0.60
N ILE A 71 3.86 8.51 -1.57
CA ILE A 71 4.93 8.53 -2.57
C ILE A 71 4.35 8.04 -3.90
N GLU A 72 4.48 8.87 -4.92
CA GLU A 72 4.30 8.47 -6.31
C GLU A 72 5.61 7.87 -6.86
N ASN A 73 5.53 6.82 -7.67
CA ASN A 73 6.69 6.18 -8.30
C ASN A 73 7.80 5.80 -7.30
N TYR A 74 7.41 5.09 -6.24
CA TYR A 74 8.28 4.57 -5.20
C TYR A 74 9.49 3.83 -5.78
N ASP A 75 10.66 4.46 -5.63
CA ASP A 75 11.96 3.83 -5.82
C ASP A 75 12.59 3.38 -4.49
N LYS A 76 12.77 2.07 -4.34
CA LYS A 76 13.45 1.46 -3.19
C LYS A 76 14.91 1.90 -3.01
N SER A 77 15.53 2.47 -4.04
CA SER A 77 16.92 2.94 -4.04
C SER A 77 17.05 4.29 -3.33
N ILE A 78 15.97 5.06 -3.28
CA ILE A 78 15.89 6.37 -2.61
C ILE A 78 15.70 6.17 -1.09
N PRO A 79 16.62 6.65 -0.24
CA PRO A 79 16.51 6.54 1.23
C PRO A 79 15.22 7.12 1.80
N GLU A 80 14.79 8.28 1.31
CA GLU A 80 13.60 9.01 1.74
C GLU A 80 12.35 8.16 1.56
N HIS A 81 12.28 7.41 0.46
CA HIS A 81 11.17 6.51 0.18
C HIS A 81 11.13 5.34 1.18
N ARG A 82 12.30 4.77 1.50
CA ARG A 82 12.39 3.72 2.53
C ARG A 82 12.03 4.25 3.91
N LEU A 83 12.36 5.50 4.21
CA LEU A 83 12.05 6.16 5.49
C LEU A 83 10.55 6.44 5.65
N ALA A 84 9.83 6.76 4.57
CA ALA A 84 8.38 6.98 4.63
C ALA A 84 7.65 5.77 5.22
N ILE A 85 7.97 4.54 4.80
CA ILE A 85 7.37 3.33 5.37
C ILE A 85 7.63 3.23 6.89
N LYS A 86 8.86 3.53 7.31
CA LYS A 86 9.25 3.46 8.73
C LYS A 86 8.52 4.48 9.61
N GLN A 87 8.08 5.61 9.06
CA GLN A 87 7.32 6.60 9.83
C GLN A 87 5.96 6.06 10.30
N TYR A 88 5.41 5.05 9.63
CA TYR A 88 4.09 4.48 9.93
C TYR A 88 4.15 3.12 10.65
N LEU A 89 5.26 2.40 10.56
CA LEU A 89 5.45 1.08 11.18
C LEU A 89 6.26 1.11 12.49
N ASN A 90 6.52 2.31 13.05
CA ASN A 90 7.32 2.52 14.27
C ASN A 90 6.54 2.27 15.56
#